data_AF-A0A7K0NZG1-F1
#
_entry.id   AF-A0A7K0NZG1-F1
#
_cell.length_a   1.000
_cell.length_b   1.000
_cell.length_c   1.000
_cell.angle_alpha   90.00
_cell.angle_beta   90.00
_cell.angle_gamma   90.00
#
_symmetry.space_group_name_H-M   'P 1'
#
loop_
_entity.id
_entity.type
_entity.pdbx_description
1 polymer ?
#
loop_
_entity_poly.entity_id
_entity_poly.type
_entity_poly.pdbx_seq_one_letter_code
_entity_poly.pdbx_strand_id
1 'polypeptide(L)'
;MHRFDSEMTDLVLDYVRARLEMPEVPLDHPGDAATLGALLDGLITDGGRDPREVLDLYADHLALNVISADSPRFLAFIPSAPTKAALLFDTVVSCASLQGISWLEAAGAVAAENQALRVLSDLAGLPEAAGGAFVSGGSAGNLSALVVARDVARRRLGDPRARLRVAVSSQAHSSIGNTLSILDLEPLVVPTVDRQLTEGAVRAALDMNAGSDPVCAIVATAGTTNA
;
A
#
# COMPACT_ATOMS: atom_id res chain seq x y z
N MET A 1 33.91 0.05 2.07
CA MET A 1 33.85 -1.33 1.54
C MET A 1 33.11 -2.16 2.58
N HIS A 2 31.91 -2.63 2.25
CA HIS A 2 31.07 -3.42 3.16
C HIS A 2 31.67 -4.82 3.33
N ARG A 3 31.82 -5.29 4.57
CA ARG A 3 32.34 -6.62 4.91
C ARG A 3 31.28 -7.39 5.68
N PHE A 4 31.29 -8.70 5.53
CA PHE A 4 30.44 -9.57 6.34
C PHE A 4 30.86 -9.49 7.82
N ASP A 5 29.88 -9.41 8.69
CA ASP A 5 30.00 -9.39 10.14
C ASP A 5 29.07 -10.47 10.70
N SER A 6 29.66 -11.57 11.17
CA SER A 6 28.91 -12.71 11.69
C SER A 6 28.18 -12.38 12.99
N GLU A 7 28.80 -11.60 13.87
CA GLU A 7 28.22 -11.26 15.18
C GLU A 7 26.99 -10.36 14.99
N MET A 8 27.09 -9.36 14.11
CA MET A 8 25.96 -8.52 13.73
C MET A 8 24.85 -9.32 13.04
N THR A 9 25.22 -10.30 12.20
CA THR A 9 24.25 -11.16 11.51
C THR A 9 23.44 -11.99 12.50
N ASP A 10 24.13 -12.67 13.41
CA ASP A 10 23.50 -13.51 14.44
C ASP A 10 22.61 -12.66 15.36
N LEU A 11 23.10 -11.48 15.74
CA LEU A 11 22.36 -10.51 16.55
C LEU A 11 21.00 -10.12 15.91
N VAL A 12 20.99 -9.79 14.63
CA VAL A 12 19.76 -9.40 13.92
C VAL A 12 18.83 -10.61 13.71
N LEU A 13 19.37 -11.77 13.35
CA LEU A 13 18.58 -12.98 13.15
C LEU A 13 17.96 -13.48 14.46
N ASP A 14 18.63 -13.32 15.58
CA ASP A 14 18.07 -13.65 16.90
C ASP A 14 16.90 -12.73 17.27
N TYR A 15 16.97 -11.43 16.96
CA TYR A 15 15.82 -10.53 17.11
C TYR A 15 14.64 -10.94 16.22
N VAL A 16 14.90 -11.26 14.94
CA VAL A 16 13.86 -11.72 14.00
C VAL A 16 13.21 -13.01 14.53
N ARG A 17 14.01 -13.98 15.00
CA ARG A 17 13.50 -15.22 15.60
C ARG A 17 12.62 -14.92 16.81
N ALA A 18 13.10 -14.11 17.75
CA ALA A 18 12.36 -13.76 18.95
C ALA A 18 10.99 -13.12 18.63
N ARG A 19 10.95 -12.19 17.66
CA ARG A 19 9.69 -11.55 17.21
C ARG A 19 8.73 -12.53 16.54
N LEU A 20 9.25 -13.51 15.80
CA LEU A 20 8.44 -14.53 15.13
C LEU A 20 7.88 -15.57 16.12
N GLU A 21 8.63 -15.92 17.16
CA GLU A 21 8.25 -16.88 18.19
C GLU A 21 7.24 -16.33 19.20
N MET A 22 6.98 -15.01 19.21
CA MET A 22 5.97 -14.41 20.08
C MET A 22 4.60 -15.09 19.89
N PRO A 23 4.03 -15.70 20.95
CA PRO A 23 2.72 -16.36 20.86
C PRO A 23 1.60 -15.35 20.65
N GLU A 24 1.72 -14.17 21.26
CA GLU A 24 0.87 -13.01 21.02
C GLU A 24 1.76 -11.77 20.97
N VAL A 25 1.56 -10.94 19.95
CA VAL A 25 2.28 -9.68 19.78
C VAL A 25 1.60 -8.61 20.64
N PRO A 26 2.33 -7.89 21.51
CA PRO A 26 1.76 -6.79 22.28
C PRO A 26 1.20 -5.71 21.35
N LEU A 27 0.23 -4.91 21.82
CA LEU A 27 -0.30 -3.80 21.02
C LEU A 27 0.69 -2.63 20.91
N ASP A 28 1.58 -2.53 21.89
CA ASP A 28 2.49 -1.39 22.10
C ASP A 28 1.72 -0.07 22.16
N HIS A 29 2.38 1.08 21.96
CA HIS A 29 1.74 2.39 22.08
C HIS A 29 2.36 3.44 21.15
N PRO A 30 1.66 4.53 20.83
CA PRO A 30 2.30 5.67 20.17
C PRO A 30 3.35 6.31 21.09
N GLY A 31 4.37 6.93 20.51
CA GLY A 31 5.38 7.70 21.24
C GLY A 31 5.18 9.21 21.21
N ASP A 32 5.78 9.88 22.18
CA ASP A 32 5.88 11.35 22.22
C ASP A 32 7.10 11.83 21.42
N ALA A 33 6.90 12.81 20.55
CA ALA A 33 7.92 13.29 19.62
C ALA A 33 9.11 13.94 20.34
N ALA A 34 8.89 14.68 21.43
CA ALA A 34 9.98 15.32 22.17
C ALA A 34 10.83 14.28 22.91
N THR A 35 10.17 13.29 23.51
CA THR A 35 10.83 12.17 24.20
C THR A 35 11.67 11.33 23.25
N LEU A 36 11.11 10.93 22.11
CA LEU A 36 11.84 10.17 21.08
C LEU A 36 12.96 11.00 20.45
N GLY A 37 12.74 12.30 20.24
CA GLY A 37 13.76 13.22 19.74
C GLY A 37 14.96 13.31 20.68
N ALA A 38 14.74 13.46 21.99
CA ALA A 38 15.80 13.48 22.99
C ALA A 38 16.54 12.14 23.08
N LEU A 39 15.83 11.02 22.95
CA LEU A 39 16.41 9.67 22.95
C LEU A 39 17.35 9.44 21.76
N LEU A 40 16.99 9.96 20.58
CA LEU A 40 17.76 9.79 19.34
C LEU A 40 18.88 10.83 19.18
N ASP A 41 18.96 11.82 20.07
CA ASP A 41 19.96 12.89 19.97
C ASP A 41 21.38 12.33 20.06
N GLY A 42 22.23 12.74 19.12
CA GLY A 42 23.58 12.24 18.99
C GLY A 42 23.73 10.78 18.53
N LEU A 43 22.65 10.05 18.20
CA LEU A 43 22.74 8.65 17.74
C LEU A 43 23.59 8.52 16.46
N ILE A 44 23.38 9.43 15.50
CA ILE A 44 24.14 9.46 14.24
C ILE A 44 25.40 10.31 14.45
N THR A 45 26.57 9.70 14.24
CA THR A 45 27.88 10.34 14.39
C THR A 45 28.78 10.03 13.18
N ASP A 46 29.93 10.71 13.06
CA ASP A 46 30.93 10.40 12.03
C ASP A 46 31.56 8.99 12.20
N GLY A 47 31.48 8.43 13.41
CA GLY A 47 31.88 7.05 13.72
C GLY A 47 30.72 6.07 13.68
N GLY A 48 31.03 4.79 13.50
CA GLY A 48 30.07 3.71 13.73
C GLY A 48 29.82 3.50 15.23
N ARG A 49 28.66 2.94 15.56
CA ARG A 49 28.32 2.48 16.93
C ARG A 49 28.39 0.96 17.01
N ASP A 50 28.43 0.45 18.22
CA ASP A 50 28.25 -0.98 18.47
C ASP A 50 26.86 -1.40 17.95
N PRO A 51 26.76 -2.41 17.05
CA PRO A 51 25.49 -2.90 16.54
C PRO A 51 24.52 -3.34 17.64
N ARG A 52 25.04 -3.87 18.75
CA ARG A 52 24.22 -4.24 19.91
C ARG A 52 23.58 -3.03 20.58
N GLU A 53 24.34 -1.96 20.80
CA GLU A 53 23.83 -0.72 21.37
C GLU A 53 22.68 -0.15 20.52
N VAL A 54 22.83 -0.18 19.19
CA VAL A 54 21.81 0.31 18.26
C VAL A 54 20.57 -0.58 18.27
N LEU A 55 20.75 -1.91 18.30
CA LEU A 55 19.61 -2.84 18.32
C LEU A 55 18.86 -2.80 19.66
N ASP A 56 19.58 -2.69 20.78
CA ASP A 56 18.98 -2.58 22.12
C ASP A 56 18.20 -1.26 22.23
N LEU A 57 18.73 -0.14 21.74
CA LEU A 57 17.99 1.13 21.63
C LEU A 57 16.69 0.96 20.84
N TYR A 58 16.74 0.25 19.71
CA TYR A 58 15.56 -0.02 18.92
C TYR A 58 14.56 -0.92 19.66
N ALA A 59 15.00 -2.05 20.20
CA ALA A 59 14.15 -3.04 20.84
C ALA A 59 13.50 -2.51 22.13
N ASP A 60 14.28 -1.82 22.97
CA ASP A 60 13.86 -1.39 24.31
C ASP A 60 13.09 -0.06 24.30
N HIS A 61 13.19 0.70 23.21
CA HIS A 61 12.55 2.01 23.14
C HIS A 61 11.77 2.23 21.85
N LEU A 62 12.39 2.14 20.67
CA LEU A 62 11.73 2.54 19.43
C LEU A 62 10.59 1.59 19.05
N ALA A 63 10.82 0.28 19.13
CA ALA A 63 9.83 -0.75 18.79
C ALA A 63 8.59 -0.67 19.69
N LEU A 64 8.75 -0.35 20.98
CA LEU A 64 7.64 -0.19 21.93
C LEU A 64 6.77 1.05 21.63
N ASN A 65 7.30 2.00 20.85
CA ASN A 65 6.59 3.21 20.43
C ASN A 65 5.97 3.07 19.03
N VAL A 66 5.83 1.85 18.52
CA VAL A 66 5.15 1.50 17.26
C VAL A 66 3.94 0.66 17.58
N ILE A 67 2.73 1.12 17.21
CA ILE A 67 1.54 0.30 17.36
C ILE A 67 1.65 -0.94 16.48
N SER A 68 1.70 -2.12 17.10
CA SER A 68 1.85 -3.40 16.41
C SER A 68 0.54 -3.80 15.72
N ALA A 69 0.48 -3.57 14.40
CA ALA A 69 -0.71 -3.85 13.58
C ALA A 69 -1.05 -5.34 13.46
N ASP A 70 -0.08 -6.22 13.74
CA ASP A 70 -0.24 -7.68 13.80
C ASP A 70 -0.65 -8.19 15.21
N SER A 71 -0.84 -7.29 16.17
CA SER A 71 -1.39 -7.64 17.48
C SER A 71 -2.88 -8.04 17.35
N PRO A 72 -3.34 -9.13 18.00
CA PRO A 72 -4.76 -9.49 18.01
C PRO A 72 -5.63 -8.45 18.74
N ARG A 73 -5.01 -7.48 19.44
CA ARG A 73 -5.68 -6.38 20.12
C ARG A 73 -5.79 -5.13 19.26
N PHE A 74 -5.17 -5.11 18.07
CA PHE A 74 -5.27 -3.99 17.13
C PHE A 74 -6.59 -4.10 16.34
N LEU A 75 -7.61 -3.39 16.81
CA LEU A 75 -8.97 -3.41 16.25
C LEU A 75 -9.31 -2.12 15.45
N ALA A 76 -8.30 -1.34 15.10
CA ALA A 76 -8.46 -0.10 14.34
C ALA A 76 -8.18 -0.33 12.85
N PHE A 77 -8.78 0.52 12.00
CA PHE A 77 -8.56 0.56 10.55
C PHE A 77 -8.74 -0.81 9.86
N ILE A 78 -7.91 -1.10 8.85
CA ILE A 78 -7.90 -2.36 8.12
C ILE A 78 -6.66 -3.13 8.61
N PRO A 79 -6.84 -4.33 9.20
CA PRO A 79 -5.73 -5.06 9.81
C PRO A 79 -4.73 -5.55 8.78
N SER A 80 -3.46 -5.64 9.19
CA SER A 80 -2.41 -6.35 8.47
C SER A 80 -2.07 -7.62 9.25
N ALA A 81 -2.11 -8.77 8.59
CA ALA A 81 -1.80 -10.05 9.22
C ALA A 81 -0.91 -10.89 8.28
N PRO A 82 0.36 -10.50 8.08
CA PRO A 82 1.28 -11.29 7.27
C PRO A 82 1.50 -12.65 7.93
N THR A 83 1.60 -13.70 7.10
CA THR A 83 1.95 -15.03 7.62
C THR A 83 3.41 -15.03 8.09
N LYS A 84 3.75 -15.93 9.03
CA LYS A 84 5.14 -16.09 9.48
C LYS A 84 6.09 -16.44 8.32
N ALA A 85 5.59 -17.18 7.33
CA ALA A 85 6.33 -17.47 6.10
C ALA A 85 6.60 -16.22 5.26
N ALA A 86 5.62 -15.32 5.12
CA ALA A 86 5.80 -14.06 4.41
C ALA A 86 6.84 -13.17 5.11
N LEU A 87 6.78 -13.04 6.44
CA LEU A 87 7.74 -12.27 7.23
C LEU A 87 9.18 -12.80 7.07
N LEU A 88 9.37 -14.12 7.14
CA LEU A 88 10.67 -14.75 6.93
C LEU A 88 11.21 -14.51 5.52
N PHE A 89 10.34 -14.63 4.50
CA PHE A 89 10.77 -14.46 3.11
C PHE A 89 11.09 -13.00 2.78
N ASP A 90 10.45 -12.03 3.45
CA ASP A 90 10.78 -10.61 3.33
C ASP A 90 12.22 -10.29 3.76
N THR A 91 12.75 -11.06 4.73
CA THR A 91 14.17 -10.98 5.13
C THR A 91 15.08 -11.46 4.00
N VAL A 92 14.70 -12.54 3.29
CA VAL A 92 15.44 -13.05 2.12
C VAL A 92 15.43 -12.02 0.98
N VAL A 93 14.27 -11.43 0.69
CA VAL A 93 14.11 -10.39 -0.35
C VAL A 93 14.99 -9.18 -0.02
N SER A 94 14.98 -8.73 1.24
CA SER A 94 15.79 -7.60 1.71
C SER A 94 17.29 -7.85 1.55
N CYS A 95 17.76 -9.04 1.92
CA CYS A 95 19.18 -9.43 1.79
C CYS A 95 19.62 -9.62 0.33
N ALA A 96 18.71 -10.03 -0.56
CA ALA A 96 19.03 -10.29 -1.96
C ALA A 96 19.25 -9.02 -2.80
N SER A 97 18.92 -7.83 -2.28
CA SER A 97 19.09 -6.54 -2.97
C SER A 97 18.49 -6.55 -4.39
N LEU A 98 17.27 -7.08 -4.50
CA LEU A 98 16.60 -7.28 -5.79
C LEU A 98 16.19 -5.95 -6.43
N GLN A 99 16.52 -5.79 -7.71
CA GLN A 99 16.15 -4.64 -8.53
C GLN A 99 15.16 -5.05 -9.63
N GLY A 100 13.86 -4.97 -9.33
CA GLY A 100 12.76 -5.42 -10.19
C GLY A 100 12.42 -4.53 -11.39
N ILE A 101 13.39 -3.84 -12.01
CA ILE A 101 13.11 -2.81 -13.04
C ILE A 101 12.71 -3.43 -14.38
N SER A 102 13.31 -4.56 -14.77
CA SER A 102 12.97 -5.24 -16.02
C SER A 102 13.21 -6.74 -15.93
N TRP A 103 12.75 -7.47 -16.95
CA TRP A 103 13.00 -8.89 -17.09
C TRP A 103 14.51 -9.21 -17.11
N LEU A 104 15.33 -8.36 -17.72
CA LEU A 104 16.77 -8.60 -17.85
C LEU A 104 17.46 -8.72 -16.48
N GLU A 105 17.14 -7.84 -15.54
CA GLU A 105 17.77 -7.81 -14.22
C GLU A 105 16.98 -8.53 -13.12
N ALA A 106 15.71 -8.93 -13.36
CA ALA A 106 14.88 -9.60 -12.36
C ALA A 106 13.95 -10.72 -12.86
N ALA A 107 14.30 -11.44 -13.94
CA ALA A 107 13.46 -12.48 -14.54
C ALA A 107 12.85 -13.47 -13.54
N GLY A 108 13.62 -13.91 -12.53
CA GLY A 108 13.15 -14.84 -11.50
C GLY A 108 12.03 -14.26 -10.63
N ALA A 109 12.19 -13.01 -10.18
CA ALA A 109 11.16 -12.32 -9.39
C ALA A 109 9.92 -12.01 -10.23
N VAL A 110 10.10 -11.55 -11.48
CA VAL A 110 8.98 -11.27 -12.41
C VAL A 110 8.20 -12.55 -12.73
N ALA A 111 8.87 -13.68 -12.93
CA ALA A 111 8.21 -14.96 -13.15
C ALA A 111 7.37 -15.39 -11.94
N ALA A 112 7.91 -15.25 -10.72
CA ALA A 112 7.19 -15.57 -9.49
C ALA A 112 5.99 -14.62 -9.25
N GLU A 113 6.15 -13.31 -9.51
CA GLU A 113 5.08 -12.33 -9.43
C GLU A 113 3.94 -12.69 -10.39
N ASN A 114 4.25 -12.97 -11.66
CA ASN A 114 3.24 -13.37 -12.64
C ASN A 114 2.48 -14.63 -12.25
N GLN A 115 3.17 -15.61 -11.64
CA GLN A 115 2.51 -16.81 -11.12
C GLN A 115 1.57 -16.48 -9.95
N ALA A 116 2.00 -15.65 -9.00
CA ALA A 116 1.18 -15.23 -7.86
C ALA A 116 -0.05 -14.44 -8.32
N LEU A 117 0.13 -13.50 -9.25
CA LEU A 117 -0.96 -12.73 -9.85
C LEU A 117 -1.98 -13.62 -10.56
N ARG A 118 -1.53 -14.67 -11.24
CA ARG A 118 -2.42 -15.65 -11.87
C ARG A 118 -3.28 -16.36 -10.83
N VAL A 119 -2.67 -16.87 -9.75
CA VAL A 119 -3.39 -17.52 -8.64
C VAL A 119 -4.43 -16.58 -8.03
N LEU A 120 -4.06 -15.33 -7.75
CA LEU A 120 -4.99 -14.34 -7.17
C LEU A 120 -6.14 -14.00 -8.12
N SER A 121 -5.84 -13.87 -9.41
CA SER A 121 -6.85 -13.57 -10.44
C SER A 121 -7.85 -14.71 -10.59
N ASP A 122 -7.38 -15.96 -10.53
CA ASP A 122 -8.23 -17.15 -10.60
C ASP A 122 -9.13 -17.27 -9.36
N LEU A 123 -8.58 -17.00 -8.17
CA LEU A 123 -9.35 -16.95 -6.92
C LEU A 123 -10.43 -15.86 -6.93
N ALA A 124 -10.15 -14.73 -7.58
CA ALA A 124 -11.10 -13.63 -7.75
C ALA A 124 -12.12 -13.88 -8.89
N GLY A 125 -12.00 -14.99 -9.63
CA GLY A 125 -12.88 -15.31 -10.76
C GLY A 125 -12.68 -14.39 -11.98
N LEU A 126 -11.50 -13.78 -12.12
CA LEU A 126 -11.17 -12.91 -13.25
C LEU A 126 -10.88 -13.74 -14.52
N PRO A 127 -11.11 -13.18 -15.72
CA PRO A 127 -10.89 -13.90 -16.97
C PRO A 127 -9.40 -14.23 -17.21
N GLU A 128 -9.14 -15.18 -18.12
CA GLU A 128 -7.77 -15.58 -18.51
C GLU A 128 -6.92 -14.39 -18.99
N ALA A 129 -7.53 -13.45 -19.70
CA ALA A 129 -6.87 -12.23 -20.18
C ALA A 129 -6.53 -11.21 -19.07
N ALA A 130 -6.95 -11.45 -17.82
CA ALA A 130 -6.57 -10.58 -16.71
C ALA A 130 -5.07 -10.67 -16.43
N GLY A 131 -4.44 -9.52 -16.26
CA GLY A 131 -3.07 -9.37 -15.78
C GLY A 131 -3.03 -8.42 -14.59
N GLY A 132 -1.82 -8.12 -14.10
CA GLY A 132 -1.64 -7.21 -12.99
C GLY A 132 -0.18 -6.90 -12.72
N ALA A 133 0.04 -6.17 -11.63
CA ALA A 133 1.35 -5.92 -11.03
C ALA A 133 1.13 -5.68 -9.53
N PHE A 134 2.08 -6.09 -8.68
CA PHE A 134 2.05 -5.65 -7.29
C PHE A 134 2.44 -4.17 -7.19
N VAL A 135 1.71 -3.41 -6.39
CA VAL A 135 1.96 -1.99 -6.12
C VAL A 135 2.05 -1.76 -4.62
N SER A 136 2.62 -0.63 -4.20
CA SER A 136 2.86 -0.30 -2.79
C SER A 136 1.59 -0.11 -1.93
N GLY A 137 0.40 -0.16 -2.54
CA GLY A 137 -0.88 -0.14 -1.84
C GLY A 137 -2.03 0.37 -2.71
N GLY A 138 -3.23 0.42 -2.11
CA GLY A 138 -4.46 0.80 -2.82
C GLY A 138 -4.40 2.21 -3.45
N SER A 139 -3.71 3.16 -2.83
CA SER A 139 -3.52 4.51 -3.40
C SER A 139 -2.73 4.49 -4.71
N ALA A 140 -1.64 3.71 -4.78
CA ALA A 140 -0.86 3.56 -6.02
C ALA A 140 -1.65 2.82 -7.10
N GLY A 141 -2.45 1.82 -6.69
CA GLY A 141 -3.38 1.12 -7.59
C GLY A 141 -4.43 2.06 -8.20
N ASN A 142 -5.08 2.88 -7.37
CA ASN A 142 -6.05 3.88 -7.81
C ASN A 142 -5.43 4.90 -8.78
N LEU A 143 -4.23 5.39 -8.46
CA LEU A 143 -3.47 6.28 -9.36
C LEU A 143 -3.22 5.62 -10.72
N SER A 144 -2.70 4.39 -10.73
CA SER A 144 -2.43 3.65 -11.96
C SER A 144 -3.68 3.47 -12.82
N ALA A 145 -4.79 3.02 -12.22
CA ALA A 145 -6.05 2.81 -12.92
C ALA A 145 -6.64 4.12 -13.50
N LEU A 146 -6.62 5.21 -12.73
CA LEU A 146 -7.20 6.49 -13.15
C LEU A 146 -6.32 7.22 -14.18
N VAL A 147 -5.00 7.04 -14.15
CA VAL A 147 -4.10 7.49 -15.23
C VAL A 147 -4.52 6.84 -16.55
N VAL A 148 -4.71 5.52 -16.55
CA VAL A 148 -5.14 4.78 -17.76
C VAL A 148 -6.51 5.27 -18.23
N ALA A 149 -7.49 5.42 -17.34
CA ALA A 149 -8.82 5.90 -17.70
C ALA A 149 -8.79 7.29 -18.35
N ARG A 150 -8.03 8.23 -17.77
CA ARG A 150 -7.86 9.60 -18.30
C ARG A 150 -7.24 9.57 -19.69
N ASP A 151 -6.12 8.87 -19.84
CA ASP A 151 -5.35 8.86 -21.09
C ASP A 151 -6.13 8.17 -22.21
N VAL A 152 -6.84 7.08 -21.91
CA VAL A 152 -7.72 6.40 -22.88
C VAL A 152 -8.88 7.30 -23.29
N ALA A 153 -9.52 7.99 -22.35
CA ALA A 153 -10.63 8.89 -22.66
C ALA A 153 -10.19 10.09 -23.52
N ARG A 154 -9.07 10.75 -23.16
CA ARG A 154 -8.48 11.84 -23.96
C ARG A 154 -8.14 11.40 -25.38
N ARG A 155 -7.54 10.22 -25.53
CA ARG A 155 -7.25 9.65 -26.87
C ARG A 155 -8.53 9.39 -27.67
N ARG A 156 -9.59 8.86 -27.05
CA ARG A 156 -10.88 8.62 -27.71
C ARG A 156 -11.58 9.92 -28.13
N LEU A 157 -11.43 10.98 -27.34
CA LEU A 157 -11.95 12.31 -27.67
C LEU A 157 -11.12 13.04 -28.71
N GLY A 158 -9.89 12.58 -29.00
CA GLY A 158 -8.94 13.29 -29.85
C GLY A 158 -8.42 14.60 -29.23
N ASP A 159 -8.61 14.80 -27.92
CA ASP A 159 -8.21 16.00 -27.19
C ASP A 159 -7.36 15.63 -25.96
N PRO A 160 -6.04 15.87 -26.00
CA PRO A 160 -5.15 15.58 -24.87
C PRO A 160 -5.36 16.50 -23.66
N ARG A 161 -6.16 17.57 -23.80
CA ARG A 161 -6.49 18.52 -22.73
C ARG A 161 -7.95 18.47 -22.33
N ALA A 162 -8.72 17.48 -22.81
CA ALA A 162 -10.10 17.32 -22.42
C ALA A 162 -10.21 17.28 -20.89
N ARG A 163 -11.09 18.13 -20.36
CA ARG A 163 -11.52 18.07 -18.97
C ARG A 163 -12.38 16.84 -18.80
N LEU A 164 -12.07 16.04 -17.79
CA LEU A 164 -12.71 14.76 -17.56
C LEU A 164 -13.16 14.66 -16.11
N ARG A 165 -14.23 13.88 -15.92
CA ARG A 165 -14.80 13.61 -14.60
C ARG A 165 -14.68 12.15 -14.23
N VAL A 166 -14.73 11.85 -12.93
CA VAL A 166 -14.79 10.49 -12.41
C VAL A 166 -15.98 10.37 -11.47
N ALA A 167 -16.87 9.42 -11.74
CA ALA A 167 -17.98 9.12 -10.83
C ALA A 167 -17.44 8.40 -9.60
N VAL A 168 -17.70 8.97 -8.42
CA VAL A 168 -17.20 8.45 -7.14
C VAL A 168 -18.35 8.39 -6.14
N SER A 169 -18.38 7.34 -5.33
CA SER A 169 -19.31 7.23 -4.21
C SER A 169 -19.06 8.35 -3.18
N SER A 170 -20.12 8.83 -2.52
CA SER A 170 -20.02 9.69 -1.32
C SER A 170 -19.32 9.03 -0.13
N GLN A 171 -18.96 7.75 -0.23
CA GLN A 171 -18.18 6.97 0.76
C GLN A 171 -16.80 6.53 0.21
N ALA A 172 -16.34 7.12 -0.90
CA ALA A 172 -15.04 6.81 -1.48
C ALA A 172 -13.90 7.14 -0.51
N HIS A 173 -12.86 6.30 -0.51
CA HIS A 173 -11.66 6.53 0.29
C HIS A 173 -10.95 7.83 -0.12
N SER A 174 -10.33 8.53 0.84
CA SER A 174 -9.67 9.82 0.63
C SER A 174 -8.57 9.78 -0.46
N SER A 175 -7.94 8.62 -0.67
CA SER A 175 -6.93 8.43 -1.74
C SER A 175 -7.48 8.68 -3.15
N ILE A 176 -8.78 8.52 -3.37
CA ILE A 176 -9.41 8.87 -4.65
C ILE A 176 -9.37 10.37 -4.87
N GLY A 177 -9.79 11.19 -3.89
CA GLY A 177 -9.72 12.64 -3.98
C GLY A 177 -8.30 13.15 -4.25
N ASN A 178 -7.31 12.60 -3.55
CA ASN A 178 -5.90 12.92 -3.81
C ASN A 178 -5.47 12.57 -5.24
N THR A 179 -5.85 11.38 -5.72
CA THR A 179 -5.55 10.93 -7.08
C THR A 179 -6.19 11.83 -8.14
N LEU A 180 -7.46 12.23 -7.95
CA LEU A 180 -8.16 13.12 -8.86
C LEU A 180 -7.46 14.48 -8.95
N SER A 181 -7.03 15.03 -7.82
CA SER A 181 -6.24 16.27 -7.76
C SER A 181 -4.92 16.16 -8.52
N ILE A 182 -4.15 15.08 -8.31
CA ILE A 182 -2.89 14.82 -9.02
C ILE A 182 -3.09 14.74 -10.54
N LEU A 183 -4.22 14.18 -10.98
CA LEU A 183 -4.49 13.89 -12.39
C LEU A 183 -5.25 14.99 -13.13
N ASP A 184 -5.64 16.06 -12.44
CA ASP A 184 -6.53 17.12 -12.95
C ASP A 184 -7.86 16.55 -13.47
N LEU A 185 -8.53 15.78 -12.58
CA LEU A 185 -9.83 15.17 -12.81
C LEU A 185 -10.85 15.68 -11.80
N GLU A 186 -12.07 15.93 -12.25
CA GLU A 186 -13.15 16.44 -11.39
C GLU A 186 -14.04 15.29 -10.88
N PRO A 187 -14.40 15.26 -9.59
CA PRO A 187 -15.35 14.26 -9.10
C PRO A 187 -16.78 14.56 -9.59
N LEU A 188 -17.48 13.52 -10.01
CA LEU A 188 -18.94 13.47 -10.00
C LEU A 188 -19.34 12.65 -8.76
N VAL A 189 -19.69 13.33 -7.67
CA VAL A 189 -20.08 12.66 -6.43
C VAL A 189 -21.47 12.07 -6.60
N VAL A 190 -21.55 10.75 -6.45
CA VAL A 190 -22.79 9.98 -6.55
C VAL A 190 -23.25 9.58 -5.15
N PRO A 191 -24.50 9.91 -4.76
CA PRO A 191 -25.04 9.51 -3.46
C PRO A 191 -25.20 7.99 -3.38
N THR A 192 -24.90 7.43 -2.22
CA THR A 192 -25.11 6.00 -1.94
C THR A 192 -26.52 5.70 -1.44
N VAL A 193 -27.05 4.53 -1.80
CA VAL A 193 -28.27 3.95 -1.21
C VAL A 193 -27.84 2.81 -0.30
N ASP A 194 -28.23 2.82 0.98
CA ASP A 194 -27.80 1.84 1.98
C ASP A 194 -26.28 1.63 2.02
N ARG A 195 -25.52 2.74 1.91
CA ARG A 195 -24.05 2.79 1.83
C ARG A 195 -23.44 2.11 0.59
N GLN A 196 -24.24 1.77 -0.41
CA GLN A 196 -23.81 1.17 -1.66
C GLN A 196 -23.95 2.15 -2.83
N LEU A 197 -22.99 2.08 -3.77
CA LEU A 197 -23.09 2.75 -5.06
C LEU A 197 -23.95 1.89 -5.99
N THR A 198 -25.08 2.40 -6.45
CA THR A 198 -26.01 1.66 -7.30
C THR A 198 -26.01 2.18 -8.73
N GLU A 199 -26.34 1.30 -9.68
CA GLU A 199 -26.49 1.69 -11.09
C GLU A 199 -27.49 2.85 -11.26
N GLY A 200 -28.65 2.77 -10.61
CA GLY A 200 -29.69 3.81 -10.69
C GLY A 200 -29.19 5.17 -10.19
N ALA A 201 -28.42 5.20 -9.10
CA ALA A 201 -27.85 6.44 -8.58
C ALA A 201 -26.79 7.03 -9.54
N VAL A 202 -25.94 6.18 -10.12
CA VAL A 202 -24.95 6.61 -11.12
C VAL A 202 -25.65 7.18 -12.36
N ARG A 203 -26.67 6.50 -12.89
CA ARG A 203 -27.45 6.99 -14.05
C ARG A 203 -28.09 8.34 -13.76
N ALA A 204 -28.79 8.47 -12.63
CA ALA A 204 -29.42 9.73 -12.25
C ALA A 204 -28.39 10.88 -12.11
N ALA A 205 -27.22 10.60 -11.55
CA ALA A 205 -26.14 11.59 -11.43
C ALA A 205 -25.60 12.03 -12.81
N LEU A 206 -25.44 11.08 -13.75
CA LEU A 206 -25.04 11.37 -15.12
C LEU A 206 -26.09 12.20 -15.85
N ASP A 207 -27.38 11.84 -15.75
CA ASP A 207 -28.49 12.54 -16.42
C ASP A 207 -28.64 13.97 -15.91
N MET A 208 -28.53 14.19 -14.59
CA MET A 208 -28.55 15.53 -14.00
C MET A 208 -27.38 16.41 -14.45
N ASN A 209 -26.27 15.80 -14.87
CA ASN A 209 -25.07 16.49 -15.34
C ASN A 209 -24.92 16.41 -16.86
N ALA A 210 -25.99 16.10 -17.59
CA ALA A 210 -25.99 16.06 -19.04
C ALA A 210 -25.48 17.40 -19.61
N GLY A 211 -24.49 17.34 -20.53
CA GLY A 211 -23.84 18.52 -21.10
C GLY A 211 -22.64 19.07 -20.33
N SER A 212 -22.28 18.47 -19.18
CA SER A 212 -21.02 18.76 -18.49
C SER A 212 -19.83 18.00 -19.11
N ASP A 213 -18.62 18.24 -18.58
CA ASP A 213 -17.43 17.47 -18.93
C ASP A 213 -17.67 15.94 -18.80
N PRO A 214 -17.17 15.12 -19.73
CA PRO A 214 -17.50 13.70 -19.79
C PRO A 214 -16.89 12.90 -18.64
N VAL A 215 -17.62 11.89 -18.17
CA VAL A 215 -17.14 10.95 -17.15
C VAL A 215 -16.31 9.85 -17.80
N CYS A 216 -15.04 9.71 -17.42
CA CYS A 216 -14.11 8.73 -17.99
C CYS A 216 -13.99 7.43 -17.17
N ALA A 217 -14.43 7.43 -15.91
CA ALA A 217 -14.37 6.27 -15.04
C ALA A 217 -15.44 6.32 -13.93
N ILE A 218 -15.75 5.15 -13.37
CA ILE A 218 -16.53 4.99 -12.14
C ILE A 218 -15.64 4.26 -11.13
N VAL A 219 -15.51 4.81 -9.92
CA VAL A 219 -14.82 4.13 -8.82
C VAL A 219 -15.85 3.45 -7.94
N ALA A 220 -15.92 2.11 -8.05
CA ALA A 220 -16.75 1.27 -7.20
C ALA A 220 -15.92 0.63 -6.08
N THR A 221 -16.28 0.91 -4.82
CA THR A 221 -15.55 0.41 -3.65
C THR A 221 -16.23 -0.83 -3.09
N ALA A 222 -15.56 -1.98 -3.14
CA ALA A 222 -15.97 -3.19 -2.43
C ALA A 222 -15.38 -3.17 -1.01
N GLY A 223 -16.20 -2.80 -0.02
CA GLY A 223 -15.78 -2.61 1.37
C GLY A 223 -15.30 -1.18 1.66
N THR A 224 -16.22 -0.28 1.94
CA THR A 224 -15.87 1.12 2.29
C THR A 224 -15.26 1.20 3.69
N THR A 225 -14.33 2.12 3.92
CA THR A 225 -13.63 2.27 5.20
C THR A 225 -14.52 2.75 6.36
N ASN A 226 -15.69 3.31 6.06
CA ASN A 226 -16.65 3.84 7.02
C ASN A 226 -17.86 2.90 7.26
N ALA A 227 -17.78 1.65 6.77
CA ALA A 227 -18.85 0.66 6.90
C ALA A 227 -18.97 0.07 8.32
#